data_AF-A0A7Y4QAG2-F1
#
_entry.id   AF-A0A7Y4QAG2-F1
#
_cell.length_a   1.000
_cell.length_b   1.000
_cell.length_c   1.000
_cell.angle_alpha   90.00
_cell.angle_beta   90.00
_cell.angle_gamma   90.00
#
_symmetry.space_group_name_H-M   'P 1'
#
loop_
_entity.id
_entity.type
_entity.pdbx_description
1 polymer ?
#
loop_
_entity_poly.entity_id
_entity_poly.type
_entity_poly.pdbx_seq_one_letter_code
_entity_poly.pdbx_strand_id
1 'polypeptide(L)'
;MWIRNYNAEGELIKTTVLESREKRNLIFGRSIKMPNNEQVVAGVYGRNTEYSRGIFVATISSYGEYTVRYYNFADLQNFFHYLRANQERRIKSRIERRRIKGKNTKFNYRLLVQELIPYKDQFVMLGEAFYPRYIYQNRPGGSFNNSFGQSYTSGTGYRTDYIFDGYQYTHGVVIGFDASGKVKWDNSFEINDVKSFQLEQFVKIAPGDDHIDLIYLFENLIRTKVIKDNQVVEGKSSNELKLFSDLGVITKEDAKTNHLDYWYDKHLIASGVQTIRKSKERREEPYKKVFFINKIRYH
;
A
#
# COMPACT_ATOMS: atom_id res chain seq x y z
N MET A 1 -1.40 16.87 -15.96
CA MET A 1 -1.22 15.41 -16.08
C MET A 1 -1.83 14.97 -17.40
N TRP A 2 -1.10 14.20 -18.19
CA TRP A 2 -1.52 13.79 -19.53
C TRP A 2 -2.21 12.44 -19.47
N ILE A 3 -3.35 12.32 -20.14
CA ILE A 3 -4.08 11.06 -20.31
C ILE A 3 -4.17 10.82 -21.80
N ARG A 4 -3.61 9.70 -22.26
CA ARG A 4 -3.58 9.32 -23.67
C ARG A 4 -4.32 7.99 -23.83
N ASN A 5 -5.28 7.97 -24.75
CA ASN A 5 -6.05 6.79 -25.09
C ASN A 5 -5.59 6.30 -26.46
N TYR A 6 -5.34 4.99 -26.57
CA TYR A 6 -4.87 4.33 -27.80
C TYR A 6 -5.86 3.23 -28.19
N ASN A 7 -5.96 2.91 -29.48
CA ASN A 7 -6.70 1.73 -29.95
C ASN A 7 -5.87 0.44 -29.78
N ALA A 8 -6.42 -0.69 -30.20
CA ALA A 8 -5.76 -1.99 -30.09
C ALA A 8 -4.49 -2.07 -30.95
N GLU A 9 -4.42 -1.27 -32.02
CA GLU A 9 -3.31 -1.15 -32.94
C GLU A 9 -2.20 -0.21 -32.42
N GLY A 10 -2.43 0.49 -31.30
CA GLY A 10 -1.47 1.40 -30.68
C GLY A 10 -1.52 2.83 -31.22
N GLU A 11 -2.51 3.18 -32.04
CA GLU A 11 -2.71 4.52 -32.59
C GLU A 11 -3.36 5.43 -31.54
N LEU A 12 -2.88 6.67 -31.44
CA LEU A 12 -3.39 7.65 -30.49
C LEU A 12 -4.78 8.14 -30.91
N ILE A 13 -5.80 7.85 -30.10
CA ILE A 13 -7.18 8.30 -30.33
C ILE A 13 -7.41 9.70 -29.76
N LYS A 14 -6.96 9.93 -28.52
CA LYS A 14 -7.30 11.15 -27.76
C LYS A 14 -6.25 11.46 -26.70
N THR A 15 -5.94 12.75 -26.55
CA THR A 15 -5.17 13.27 -25.43
C THR A 15 -6.02 14.24 -24.62
N THR A 16 -6.15 14.00 -23.31
CA THR A 16 -6.75 14.92 -22.35
C THR A 16 -5.67 15.40 -21.39
N VAL A 17 -5.55 16.72 -21.20
CA VAL A 17 -4.63 17.31 -20.23
C VAL A 17 -5.41 17.78 -19.02
N LEU A 18 -5.21 17.10 -17.88
CA LEU A 18 -5.76 17.52 -16.60
C LEU A 18 -4.88 18.60 -15.99
N GLU A 19 -5.45 19.80 -15.81
CA GLU A 19 -4.78 20.91 -15.17
C GLU A 19 -4.82 20.79 -13.64
N SER A 20 -3.68 21.02 -13.00
CA SER A 20 -3.61 21.09 -11.54
C SER A 20 -4.04 22.47 -11.04
N ARG A 21 -4.82 22.51 -9.96
CA ARG A 21 -5.05 23.75 -9.22
C ARG A 21 -3.80 24.16 -8.42
N GLU A 22 -3.69 25.45 -8.09
CA GLU A 22 -2.56 25.99 -7.32
C GLU A 22 -2.30 25.16 -6.04
N LYS A 23 -1.05 24.78 -5.82
CA LYS A 23 -0.60 23.94 -4.67
C LYS A 23 -1.24 22.54 -4.59
N ARG A 24 -1.83 22.04 -5.69
CA ARG A 24 -2.44 20.70 -5.82
C ARG A 24 -1.94 19.99 -7.08
N ASN A 25 -0.63 19.78 -7.15
CA ASN A 25 0.01 19.05 -8.22
C ASN A 25 -0.53 17.61 -8.23
N LEU A 26 -0.91 17.13 -9.41
CA LEU A 26 -1.36 15.76 -9.62
C LEU A 26 -0.10 14.88 -9.72
N ILE A 27 0.15 14.03 -8.72
CA ILE A 27 1.42 13.30 -8.58
C ILE A 27 1.37 12.01 -9.40
N PHE A 28 0.34 11.22 -9.20
CA PHE A 28 0.15 9.92 -9.86
C PHE A 28 -1.34 9.59 -9.83
N GLY A 29 -1.83 8.90 -10.85
CA GLY A 29 -3.20 8.38 -10.88
C GLY A 29 -3.33 7.20 -11.82
N ARG A 30 -4.39 6.43 -11.57
CA ARG A 30 -4.83 5.32 -12.43
C ARG A 30 -6.14 5.68 -13.08
N SER A 31 -6.35 5.18 -14.28
CA SER A 31 -7.55 5.45 -15.07
C SER A 31 -8.32 4.17 -15.38
N ILE A 32 -9.65 4.24 -15.34
CA ILE A 32 -10.54 3.22 -15.87
C ILE A 32 -11.55 3.84 -16.83
N LYS A 33 -12.07 3.01 -17.72
CA LYS A 33 -13.17 3.38 -18.62
C LYS A 33 -14.47 2.84 -18.05
N MET A 34 -15.49 3.70 -17.98
CA MET A 34 -16.82 3.37 -17.52
C MET A 34 -17.68 2.83 -18.69
N PRO A 35 -18.77 2.08 -18.41
CA PRO A 35 -19.63 1.52 -19.46
C PRO A 35 -20.25 2.56 -20.40
N ASN A 36 -20.51 3.77 -19.91
CA ASN A 36 -21.00 4.92 -20.68
C ASN A 36 -19.91 5.64 -21.52
N ASN A 37 -18.75 5.01 -21.69
CA ASN A 37 -17.59 5.54 -22.41
C ASN A 37 -16.92 6.76 -21.75
N GLU A 38 -17.35 7.14 -20.54
CA GLU A 38 -16.63 8.10 -19.71
C GLU A 38 -15.34 7.48 -19.14
N GLN A 39 -14.37 8.32 -18.82
CA GLN A 39 -13.10 7.91 -18.23
C GLN A 39 -12.97 8.53 -16.84
N VAL A 40 -12.64 7.69 -15.86
CA VAL A 40 -12.38 8.12 -14.50
C VAL A 40 -10.89 7.98 -14.24
N VAL A 41 -10.28 9.00 -13.65
CA VAL A 41 -8.91 8.97 -13.17
C VAL A 41 -8.88 9.32 -11.70
N ALA A 42 -8.41 8.40 -10.87
CA ALA A 42 -8.25 8.62 -9.44
C ALA A 42 -6.78 8.49 -9.06
N GLY A 43 -6.33 9.32 -8.13
CA GLY A 43 -4.94 9.31 -7.73
C GLY A 43 -4.62 10.28 -6.60
N VAL A 44 -3.34 10.55 -6.42
CA VAL A 44 -2.84 11.37 -5.33
C VAL A 44 -2.42 12.76 -5.81
N TYR A 45 -2.74 13.78 -5.01
CA TYR A 45 -2.24 15.13 -5.23
C TYR A 45 -1.40 15.60 -4.05
N GLY A 46 -0.51 16.55 -4.29
CA GLY A 46 0.31 17.15 -3.24
C GLY A 46 0.89 18.49 -3.66
N ARG A 47 1.76 19.02 -2.80
CA ARG A 47 2.53 20.24 -3.13
C ARG A 47 3.80 19.88 -3.90
N ASN A 48 4.43 18.77 -3.53
CA ASN A 48 5.67 18.26 -4.11
C ASN A 48 5.36 16.89 -4.75
N THR A 49 6.28 16.37 -5.54
CA THR A 49 6.13 15.07 -6.23
C THR A 49 6.22 13.88 -5.28
N GLU A 50 6.91 14.00 -4.15
CA GLU A 50 7.12 12.86 -3.25
C GLU A 50 5.97 12.60 -2.27
N TYR A 51 5.32 13.66 -1.78
CA TYR A 51 4.35 13.56 -0.69
C TYR A 51 2.98 14.02 -1.13
N SER A 52 2.03 13.09 -1.04
CA SER A 52 0.61 13.35 -1.22
C SER A 52 -0.02 13.98 0.03
N ARG A 53 -1.03 14.81 -0.20
CA ARG A 53 -1.87 15.44 0.84
C ARG A 53 -3.31 14.94 0.84
N GLY A 54 -3.66 14.21 -0.21
CA GLY A 54 -5.02 13.78 -0.46
C GLY A 54 -5.16 13.11 -1.81
N ILE A 55 -6.41 12.84 -2.16
CA ILE A 55 -6.82 12.15 -3.36
C ILE A 55 -7.46 13.13 -4.33
N PHE A 56 -7.15 13.02 -5.61
CA PHE A 56 -7.92 13.67 -6.66
C PHE A 56 -8.72 12.63 -7.43
N VAL A 57 -9.86 13.05 -7.95
CA VAL A 57 -10.69 12.26 -8.86
C VAL A 57 -11.09 13.15 -10.02
N ALA A 58 -10.76 12.72 -11.23
CA ALA A 58 -11.15 13.37 -12.47
C ALA A 58 -12.16 12.48 -13.20
N THR A 59 -13.33 13.01 -13.51
CA THR A 59 -14.28 12.40 -14.45
C THR A 59 -14.14 13.10 -15.78
N ILE A 60 -14.04 12.34 -16.87
CA ILE A 60 -13.75 12.83 -18.22
C ILE A 60 -14.84 12.28 -19.14
N SER A 61 -15.57 13.18 -19.79
CA SER A 61 -16.60 12.81 -20.74
C SER A 61 -15.99 12.27 -22.04
N SER A 62 -16.82 11.59 -22.83
CA SER A 62 -16.44 11.14 -24.19
C SER A 62 -15.90 12.29 -25.06
N TYR A 63 -16.41 13.51 -24.87
CA TYR A 63 -16.00 14.72 -25.60
C TYR A 63 -14.73 15.39 -25.04
N GLY A 64 -14.26 14.99 -23.86
CA GLY A 64 -12.99 15.46 -23.27
C GLY A 64 -13.14 16.56 -22.24
N GLU A 65 -14.36 17.03 -22.02
CA GLU A 65 -14.70 17.83 -20.84
C GLU A 65 -14.43 17.03 -19.58
N TYR A 66 -13.91 17.69 -18.54
CA TYR A 66 -13.56 17.00 -17.32
C TYR A 66 -13.87 17.83 -16.08
N THR A 67 -14.13 17.13 -14.98
CA THR A 67 -14.24 17.76 -13.66
C THR A 67 -13.23 17.11 -12.72
N VAL A 68 -12.50 17.92 -11.93
CA VAL A 68 -11.53 17.42 -10.95
C VAL A 68 -11.98 17.77 -9.53
N ARG A 69 -12.15 16.75 -8.71
CA ARG A 69 -12.44 16.84 -7.28
C ARG A 69 -11.18 16.52 -6.48
N TYR A 70 -11.07 17.12 -5.30
CA TYR A 70 -9.91 16.94 -4.41
C TYR A 70 -10.40 16.68 -2.98
N TYR A 71 -9.84 15.67 -2.35
CA TYR A 71 -10.17 15.21 -1.01
C TYR A 71 -8.91 15.19 -0.16
N ASN A 72 -8.83 16.01 0.89
CA ASN A 72 -7.72 15.94 1.84
C ASN A 72 -7.86 14.68 2.70
N PHE A 73 -6.77 14.01 3.06
CA PHE A 73 -6.82 12.88 3.97
C PHE A 73 -7.50 13.21 5.32
N ALA A 74 -7.41 14.47 5.76
CA ALA A 74 -8.09 14.94 6.97
C ALA A 74 -9.63 14.96 6.87
N ASP A 75 -10.18 14.89 5.67
CA ASP A 75 -11.62 14.93 5.40
C ASP A 75 -12.22 13.53 5.18
N LEU A 76 -11.38 12.50 5.09
CA LEU A 76 -11.80 11.10 5.02
C LEU A 76 -12.15 10.58 6.43
N GLN A 77 -13.21 9.78 6.52
CA GLN A 77 -13.84 9.41 7.80
C GLN A 77 -13.02 8.35 8.56
N ASN A 78 -12.53 7.34 7.84
CA ASN A 78 -11.92 6.13 8.38
C ASN A 78 -10.44 5.97 7.97
N PHE A 79 -9.88 6.96 7.26
CA PHE A 79 -8.49 6.99 6.83
C PHE A 79 -7.50 6.75 7.98
N PHE A 80 -7.82 7.21 9.19
CA PHE A 80 -6.96 7.08 10.38
C PHE A 80 -7.31 5.88 11.27
N HIS A 81 -8.26 5.01 10.89
CA HIS A 81 -8.67 3.85 11.70
C HIS A 81 -7.57 2.80 11.87
N TYR A 82 -6.55 2.80 11.00
CA TYR A 82 -5.38 1.94 11.16
C TYR A 82 -4.54 2.26 12.41
N LEU A 83 -4.76 3.43 13.03
CA LEU A 83 -4.06 3.85 14.23
C LEU A 83 -4.69 3.23 15.48
N ARG A 84 -3.89 3.13 16.54
CA ARG A 84 -4.43 2.77 17.87
C ARG A 84 -5.48 3.79 18.30
N ALA A 85 -6.55 3.35 18.96
CA ALA A 85 -7.70 4.18 19.34
C ALA A 85 -7.33 5.54 20.00
N ASN A 86 -6.33 5.55 20.90
CA ASN A 86 -5.88 6.80 21.53
C ASN A 86 -5.17 7.76 20.56
N GLN A 87 -4.38 7.24 19.61
CA GLN A 87 -3.72 8.05 18.58
C GLN A 87 -4.75 8.60 17.58
N GLU A 88 -5.68 7.76 17.13
CA GLU A 88 -6.77 8.15 16.25
C GLU A 88 -7.60 9.29 16.87
N ARG A 89 -8.04 9.12 18.14
CA ARG A 89 -8.82 10.13 18.86
C ARG A 89 -8.07 11.47 18.92
N ARG A 90 -6.78 11.45 19.27
CA ARG A 90 -5.95 12.67 19.33
C ARG A 90 -5.86 13.37 17.97
N ILE A 91 -5.70 12.59 16.90
CA ILE A 91 -5.64 13.14 15.53
C ILE A 91 -6.98 13.73 15.12
N LYS A 92 -8.09 12.99 15.30
CA LYS A 92 -9.45 13.48 14.99
C LYS A 92 -9.79 14.75 15.77
N SER A 93 -9.53 14.79 17.07
CA SER A 93 -9.72 16.01 17.88
C SER A 93 -8.83 17.18 17.43
N ARG A 94 -7.61 16.91 16.92
CA ARG A 94 -6.75 17.96 16.34
C ARG A 94 -7.30 18.49 15.02
N ILE A 95 -7.81 17.61 14.16
CA ILE A 95 -8.45 17.99 12.89
C ILE A 95 -9.64 18.90 13.19
N GLU A 96 -10.51 18.49 14.10
CA GLU A 96 -11.73 19.23 14.43
C GLU A 96 -11.45 20.60 15.05
N ARG A 97 -10.56 20.67 16.04
CA ARG A 97 -10.14 21.96 16.62
C ARG A 97 -9.55 22.93 15.59
N ARG A 98 -8.92 22.43 14.54
CA ARG A 98 -8.39 23.27 13.45
C ARG A 98 -9.49 23.67 12.47
N ARG A 99 -10.41 22.76 12.14
CA ARG A 99 -11.57 23.01 11.28
C ARG A 99 -12.44 24.14 11.83
N ILE A 100 -12.75 24.13 13.13
CA ILE A 100 -13.49 25.21 13.81
C ILE A 100 -12.80 26.58 13.66
N LYS A 101 -11.46 26.60 13.60
CA LYS A 101 -10.66 27.82 13.40
C LYS A 101 -10.50 28.21 11.93
N GLY A 102 -11.26 27.60 11.01
CA GLY A 102 -11.15 27.81 9.56
C GLY A 102 -9.83 27.31 8.96
N LYS A 103 -9.08 26.44 9.67
CA LYS A 103 -7.77 25.93 9.24
C LYS A 103 -7.86 24.47 8.84
N ASN A 104 -7.40 24.16 7.63
CA ASN A 104 -7.30 22.78 7.16
C ASN A 104 -6.04 22.10 7.72
N THR A 105 -6.21 20.92 8.32
CA THR A 105 -5.09 20.07 8.70
C THR A 105 -4.51 19.41 7.46
N LYS A 106 -3.19 19.34 7.39
CA LYS A 106 -2.46 18.77 6.25
C LYS A 106 -1.67 17.58 6.76
N PHE A 107 -1.86 16.45 6.11
CA PHE A 107 -1.02 15.26 6.28
C PHE A 107 -0.16 15.09 5.04
N ASN A 108 0.97 14.42 5.19
CA ASN A 108 1.89 14.13 4.09
C ASN A 108 2.18 12.62 4.12
N TYR A 109 1.73 11.91 3.10
CA TYR A 109 1.98 10.47 2.94
C TYR A 109 2.65 10.20 1.60
N ARG A 110 3.58 9.24 1.55
CA ARG A 110 3.89 8.56 0.29
C ARG A 110 2.85 7.47 0.13
N LEU A 111 1.95 7.65 -0.83
CA LEU A 111 0.82 6.75 -1.06
C LEU A 111 0.94 6.20 -2.48
N LEU A 112 1.17 4.89 -2.58
CA LEU A 112 1.22 4.17 -3.84
C LEU A 112 -0.21 3.82 -4.24
N VAL A 113 -0.71 4.38 -5.35
CA VAL A 113 -2.04 4.07 -5.86
C VAL A 113 -1.94 2.76 -6.63
N GLN A 114 -2.54 1.70 -6.12
CA GLN A 114 -2.37 0.34 -6.63
C GLN A 114 -3.45 -0.03 -7.63
N GLU A 115 -4.70 0.30 -7.32
CA GLU A 115 -5.83 -0.13 -8.14
C GLU A 115 -6.91 0.93 -8.20
N LEU A 116 -7.65 0.86 -9.29
CA LEU A 116 -8.91 1.56 -9.49
C LEU A 116 -9.81 0.56 -10.22
N ILE A 117 -10.86 0.07 -9.54
CA ILE A 117 -11.73 -0.98 -10.07
C ILE A 117 -13.20 -0.54 -10.03
N PRO A 118 -14.04 -0.99 -10.97
CA PRO A 118 -15.49 -0.86 -10.82
C PRO A 118 -16.00 -1.77 -9.71
N TYR A 119 -17.01 -1.30 -8.97
CA TYR A 119 -17.72 -2.10 -7.97
C TYR A 119 -19.16 -1.60 -7.89
N LYS A 120 -20.11 -2.40 -8.39
CA LYS A 120 -21.52 -2.01 -8.52
C LYS A 120 -21.68 -0.74 -9.36
N ASP A 121 -22.40 0.25 -8.85
CA ASP A 121 -22.60 1.59 -9.41
C ASP A 121 -21.50 2.59 -9.01
N GLN A 122 -20.42 2.09 -8.38
CA GLN A 122 -19.31 2.85 -7.85
C GLN A 122 -17.99 2.41 -8.50
N PHE A 123 -16.94 3.15 -8.18
CA PHE A 123 -15.57 2.67 -8.37
C PHE A 123 -14.79 2.80 -7.07
N VAL A 124 -13.83 1.90 -6.89
CA VAL A 124 -13.05 1.75 -5.68
C VAL A 124 -11.59 1.92 -6.02
N MET A 125 -10.91 2.80 -5.27
CA MET A 125 -9.47 2.99 -5.37
C MET A 125 -8.77 2.33 -4.18
N LEU A 126 -7.71 1.56 -4.46
CA LEU A 126 -6.76 1.08 -3.46
C LEU A 126 -5.49 1.94 -3.48
N GLY A 127 -5.04 2.39 -2.32
CA GLY A 127 -3.70 2.94 -2.14
C GLY A 127 -2.99 2.34 -0.93
N GLU A 128 -1.67 2.35 -0.92
CA GLU A 128 -0.86 1.85 0.19
C GLU A 128 0.17 2.90 0.64
N ALA A 129 0.14 3.24 1.93
CA ALA A 129 0.99 4.26 2.50
C ALA A 129 2.28 3.66 3.06
N PHE A 130 3.43 4.22 2.64
CA PHE A 130 4.75 3.73 3.03
C PHE A 130 5.72 4.87 3.37
N TYR A 131 6.87 4.52 3.94
CA TYR A 131 8.01 5.43 4.08
C TYR A 131 9.34 4.66 3.99
N PRO A 132 10.41 5.26 3.42
CA PRO A 132 11.71 4.63 3.42
C PRO A 132 12.27 4.58 4.86
N ARG A 133 12.77 3.43 5.27
CA ARG A 133 13.44 3.21 6.55
C ARG A 133 14.95 3.16 6.32
N TYR A 134 15.70 3.82 7.20
CA TYR A 134 17.15 3.78 7.22
C TYR A 134 17.60 3.32 8.60
N ILE A 135 18.67 2.54 8.65
CA ILE A 135 19.32 2.11 9.90
C ILE A 135 20.72 2.71 10.00
N TYR A 136 21.14 2.92 11.25
CA TYR A 136 22.48 3.36 11.58
C TYR A 136 23.40 2.15 11.71
N GLN A 137 24.43 2.09 10.87
CA GLN A 137 25.50 1.12 11.07
C GLN A 137 26.75 1.85 11.56
N ASN A 138 27.07 1.64 12.84
CA ASN A 138 28.37 2.04 13.37
C ASN A 138 29.40 1.02 12.90
N ARG A 139 30.16 1.37 11.85
CA ARG A 139 31.34 0.59 11.48
C ARG A 139 32.50 1.02 12.38
N PRO A 140 33.18 0.09 13.09
CA PRO A 140 34.46 0.41 13.70
C PRO A 140 35.39 0.87 12.58
N GLY A 141 35.94 2.09 12.68
CA GLY A 141 36.93 2.57 11.72
C GLY A 141 38.10 1.59 11.69
N GLY A 142 38.39 1.02 10.52
CA GLY A 142 39.44 0.01 10.38
C GLY A 142 40.77 0.56 10.89
N SER A 143 41.35 -0.12 11.88
CA SER A 143 42.74 0.12 12.28
C SER A 143 43.63 -0.47 11.18
N PHE A 144 44.19 0.37 10.33
CA PHE A 144 45.25 -0.03 9.43
C PHE A 144 46.51 -0.24 10.26
N ASN A 145 46.86 -1.50 10.49
CA ASN A 145 48.10 -1.87 11.17
C ASN A 145 49.24 -1.74 10.14
N ASN A 146 49.88 -0.58 10.08
CA ASN A 146 51.09 -0.39 9.29
C ASN A 146 52.24 -1.13 10.00
N SER A 147 52.88 -2.10 9.33
CA SER A 147 53.92 -2.99 9.88
C SER A 147 55.23 -2.31 10.29
N PHE A 148 55.24 -0.98 10.47
CA PHE A 148 56.40 -0.19 10.86
C PHE A 148 56.20 0.57 12.19
N GLY A 149 55.55 -0.08 13.17
CA GLY A 149 55.79 0.18 14.60
C GLY A 149 55.50 1.58 15.14
N GLN A 150 54.75 2.42 14.42
CA GLN A 150 54.46 3.79 14.84
C GLN A 150 52.94 4.00 14.93
N SER A 151 52.39 3.71 16.11
CA SER A 151 50.99 3.96 16.44
C SER A 151 50.74 5.45 16.58
N TYR A 152 50.33 6.09 15.50
CA TYR A 152 49.65 7.39 15.56
C TYR A 152 48.18 7.11 15.91
N THR A 153 47.79 7.36 17.16
CA THR A 153 46.38 7.35 17.58
C THR A 153 45.66 8.57 17.00
N SER A 154 45.44 8.55 15.68
CA SER A 154 44.50 9.45 15.03
C SER A 154 43.10 9.06 15.51
N GLY A 155 42.43 9.99 16.20
CA GLY A 155 41.08 9.81 16.73
C GLY A 155 40.16 9.23 15.66
N THR A 156 39.85 7.95 15.82
CA THR A 156 39.14 7.16 14.81
C THR A 156 37.69 7.59 14.84
N GLY A 157 37.35 8.58 14.01
CA GLY A 157 35.98 9.06 13.85
C GLY A 157 35.08 7.91 13.39
N TYR A 158 34.09 7.56 14.21
CA TYR A 158 33.03 6.66 13.80
C TYR A 158 32.34 7.25 12.56
N ARG A 159 32.41 6.55 11.43
CA ARG A 159 31.59 6.91 10.26
C ARG A 159 30.21 6.33 10.48
N THR A 160 29.26 7.23 10.76
CA THR A 160 27.85 6.90 10.85
C THR A 160 27.28 6.84 9.45
N ASP A 161 27.23 5.64 8.87
CA ASP A 161 26.60 5.42 7.57
C ASP A 161 25.10 5.18 7.75
N TYR A 162 24.29 5.90 6.96
CA TYR A 162 22.85 5.63 6.82
C TYR A 162 22.65 4.60 5.74
N ILE A 163 22.15 3.42 6.11
CA ILE A 163 21.90 2.33 5.15
C ILE A 163 20.40 2.20 4.96
N PHE A 164 19.96 2.20 3.70
CA PHE A 164 18.57 1.94 3.34
C PHE A 164 18.17 0.51 3.78
N ASP A 165 17.12 0.41 4.60
CA ASP A 165 16.63 -0.82 5.21
C ASP A 165 15.26 -1.24 4.65
N GLY A 166 14.88 -0.69 3.49
CA GLY A 166 13.62 -0.98 2.80
C GLY A 166 12.52 0.06 3.05
N TYR A 167 11.41 -0.12 2.36
CA TYR A 167 10.17 0.63 2.53
C TYR A 167 9.29 -0.05 3.57
N GLN A 168 8.96 0.70 4.62
CA GLN A 168 8.03 0.28 5.66
C GLN A 168 6.62 0.74 5.29
N TYR A 169 5.69 -0.20 5.18
CA TYR A 169 4.28 0.10 4.95
C TYR A 169 3.58 0.39 6.28
N THR A 170 2.47 1.12 6.22
CA THR A 170 1.69 1.50 7.41
C THR A 170 0.25 1.02 7.31
N HIS A 171 -0.44 1.36 6.22
CA HIS A 171 -1.82 0.99 5.97
C HIS A 171 -2.11 0.97 4.47
N GLY A 172 -3.02 0.09 4.06
CA GLY A 172 -3.82 0.26 2.86
C GLY A 172 -4.97 1.22 3.13
N VAL A 173 -5.41 1.95 2.11
CA VAL A 173 -6.62 2.76 2.11
C VAL A 173 -7.47 2.37 0.91
N VAL A 174 -8.76 2.19 1.17
CA VAL A 174 -9.76 1.85 0.15
C VAL A 174 -10.83 2.92 0.18
N ILE A 175 -11.14 3.49 -0.98
CA ILE A 175 -12.08 4.60 -1.08
C ILE A 175 -13.07 4.31 -2.19
N GLY A 176 -14.36 4.33 -1.85
CA GLY A 176 -15.46 4.20 -2.80
C GLY A 176 -15.96 5.56 -3.25
N PHE A 177 -16.18 5.70 -4.55
CA PHE A 177 -16.68 6.91 -5.19
C PHE A 177 -17.92 6.59 -6.03
N ASP A 178 -18.86 7.52 -6.06
CA ASP A 178 -19.94 7.47 -7.06
C ASP A 178 -19.44 7.83 -8.46
N ALA A 179 -20.28 7.62 -9.48
CA ALA A 179 -19.96 7.93 -10.88
C ALA A 179 -19.53 9.39 -11.12
N SER A 180 -19.91 10.34 -10.26
CA SER A 180 -19.50 11.76 -10.35
C SER A 180 -18.14 12.06 -9.74
N GLY A 181 -17.48 11.04 -9.17
CA GLY A 181 -16.22 11.13 -8.46
C GLY A 181 -16.33 11.63 -7.02
N LYS A 182 -17.53 11.60 -6.42
CA LYS A 182 -17.71 11.99 -5.03
C LYS A 182 -17.44 10.81 -4.10
N VAL A 183 -16.63 11.04 -3.06
CA VAL A 183 -16.38 10.04 -2.01
C VAL A 183 -17.70 9.66 -1.34
N LYS A 184 -17.97 8.36 -1.27
CA LYS A 184 -19.12 7.75 -0.59
C LYS A 184 -18.71 7.14 0.74
N TRP A 185 -17.56 6.48 0.77
CA TRP A 185 -17.02 5.82 1.94
C TRP A 185 -15.51 5.64 1.80
N ASP A 186 -14.85 5.43 2.93
CA ASP A 186 -13.45 5.03 2.98
C ASP A 186 -13.20 4.04 4.11
N ASN A 187 -12.14 3.25 3.98
CA ASN A 187 -11.62 2.36 5.02
C ASN A 187 -10.09 2.33 4.96
N SER A 188 -9.47 2.00 6.09
CA SER A 188 -8.05 1.69 6.16
C SER A 188 -7.82 0.26 6.63
N PHE A 189 -6.70 -0.33 6.23
CA PHE A 189 -6.29 -1.68 6.61
C PHE A 189 -4.84 -1.68 7.07
N GLU A 190 -4.60 -2.12 8.31
CA GLU A 190 -3.30 -2.09 8.96
C GLU A 190 -2.34 -3.09 8.29
N ILE A 191 -1.25 -2.60 7.67
CA ILE A 191 -0.19 -3.42 7.05
C ILE A 191 1.20 -3.02 7.57
N ASN A 192 1.25 -2.58 8.82
CA ASN A 192 2.44 -2.05 9.48
C ASN A 192 3.52 -3.09 9.80
N ASP A 193 3.26 -4.37 9.55
CA ASP A 193 4.21 -5.46 9.61
C ASP A 193 5.00 -5.63 8.31
N VAL A 194 4.53 -5.07 7.20
CA VAL A 194 5.13 -5.24 5.88
C VAL A 194 6.33 -4.31 5.69
N LYS A 195 7.48 -4.91 5.34
CA LYS A 195 8.69 -4.21 4.90
C LYS A 195 9.26 -4.89 3.67
N SER A 196 9.51 -4.12 2.61
CA SER A 196 10.07 -4.62 1.35
C SER A 196 11.15 -3.69 0.81
N PHE A 197 12.13 -4.23 0.09
CA PHE A 197 13.14 -3.42 -0.59
C PHE A 197 12.64 -2.84 -1.90
N GLN A 198 11.47 -3.30 -2.36
CA GLN A 198 10.79 -2.85 -3.55
C GLN A 198 9.44 -2.23 -3.18
N LEU A 199 8.96 -1.31 -4.01
CA LEU A 199 7.59 -0.83 -3.92
C LEU A 199 6.69 -1.75 -4.73
N GLU A 200 5.93 -2.56 -4.03
CA GLU A 200 5.01 -3.55 -4.60
C GLU A 200 3.62 -3.42 -3.97
N GLN A 201 2.65 -4.16 -4.51
CA GLN A 201 1.30 -4.22 -4.01
C GLN A 201 1.12 -5.39 -3.05
N PHE A 202 0.67 -5.14 -1.83
CA PHE A 202 0.41 -6.19 -0.84
C PHE A 202 -1.06 -6.52 -0.69
N VAL A 203 -1.90 -5.49 -0.53
CA VAL A 203 -3.33 -5.63 -0.36
C VAL A 203 -3.98 -5.91 -1.72
N LYS A 204 -4.77 -6.97 -1.79
CA LYS A 204 -5.67 -7.26 -2.90
C LYS A 204 -7.10 -6.90 -2.50
N ILE A 205 -7.83 -6.30 -3.42
CA ILE A 205 -9.27 -6.07 -3.29
C ILE A 205 -9.97 -7.27 -3.88
N ALA A 206 -10.77 -7.96 -3.08
CA ALA A 206 -11.58 -9.10 -3.47
C ALA A 206 -13.07 -8.72 -3.31
N PRO A 207 -13.73 -8.24 -4.39
CA PRO A 207 -15.13 -7.84 -4.30
C PRO A 207 -16.07 -9.05 -4.18
N GLY A 208 -16.90 -9.04 -3.15
CA GLY A 208 -18.06 -9.92 -3.00
C GLY A 208 -19.34 -9.26 -3.54
N ASP A 209 -20.49 -9.86 -3.27
CA ASP A 209 -21.78 -9.34 -3.75
C ASP A 209 -22.22 -8.08 -2.98
N ASP A 210 -21.93 -8.02 -1.67
CA ASP A 210 -22.33 -6.94 -0.79
C ASP A 210 -21.24 -6.42 0.16
N HIS A 211 -20.04 -6.97 0.04
CA HIS A 211 -18.87 -6.64 0.85
C HIS A 211 -17.61 -6.69 -0.02
N ILE A 212 -16.51 -6.22 0.54
CA ILE A 212 -15.18 -6.29 -0.06
C ILE A 212 -14.24 -6.91 0.96
N ASP A 213 -13.55 -7.97 0.55
CA ASP A 213 -12.45 -8.55 1.29
C ASP A 213 -11.15 -7.83 0.92
N LEU A 214 -10.45 -7.34 1.94
CA LEU A 214 -9.09 -6.82 1.80
C LEU A 214 -8.13 -7.87 2.31
N ILE A 215 -7.27 -8.38 1.43
CA ILE A 215 -6.45 -9.56 1.72
C ILE A 215 -4.98 -9.24 1.44
N TYR A 216 -4.08 -9.58 2.34
CA TYR A 216 -2.64 -9.61 2.04
C TYR A 216 -1.96 -10.83 2.67
N LEU A 217 -0.90 -11.30 2.02
CA LEU A 217 -0.05 -12.38 2.51
C LEU A 217 1.30 -11.81 2.92
N PHE A 218 1.71 -12.04 4.18
CA PHE A 218 3.03 -11.66 4.65
C PHE A 218 3.49 -12.59 5.76
N GLU A 219 4.75 -13.03 5.76
CA GLU A 219 5.29 -13.99 6.75
C GLU A 219 4.41 -15.24 6.96
N ASN A 220 3.99 -15.88 5.86
CA ASN A 220 3.09 -17.06 5.86
C ASN A 220 1.68 -16.87 6.47
N LEU A 221 1.29 -15.63 6.79
CA LEU A 221 -0.02 -15.32 7.34
C LEU A 221 -0.86 -14.59 6.29
N ILE A 222 -1.98 -15.19 5.90
CA ILE A 222 -3.05 -14.53 5.15
C ILE A 222 -3.81 -13.68 6.16
N ARG A 223 -3.87 -12.38 5.90
CA ARG A 223 -4.60 -11.43 6.74
C ARG A 223 -5.73 -10.85 5.93
N THR A 224 -6.92 -10.86 6.53
CA THR A 224 -8.15 -10.45 5.88
C THR A 224 -8.83 -9.39 6.73
N LYS A 225 -9.50 -8.45 6.08
CA LYS A 225 -10.44 -7.51 6.70
C LYS A 225 -11.64 -7.36 5.76
N VAL A 226 -12.84 -7.53 6.29
CA VAL A 226 -14.08 -7.51 5.49
C VAL A 226 -14.80 -6.19 5.74
N ILE A 227 -15.10 -5.46 4.67
CA ILE A 227 -15.75 -4.15 4.73
C ILE A 227 -17.03 -4.11 3.90
N LYS A 228 -17.98 -3.28 4.33
CA LYS A 228 -19.21 -2.95 3.61
C LYS A 228 -19.43 -1.44 3.72
N ASP A 229 -19.16 -0.73 2.63
CA ASP A 229 -19.10 0.73 2.60
C ASP A 229 -18.22 1.27 3.74
N ASN A 230 -18.73 2.14 4.63
CA ASN A 230 -17.99 2.69 5.78
C ASN A 230 -17.91 1.74 6.99
N GLN A 231 -18.48 0.55 6.92
CA GLN A 231 -18.55 -0.39 8.04
C GLN A 231 -17.50 -1.49 7.89
N VAL A 232 -16.88 -1.85 9.01
CA VAL A 232 -16.03 -3.04 9.13
C VAL A 232 -16.94 -4.18 9.57
N VAL A 233 -17.20 -5.13 8.68
CA VAL A 233 -18.02 -6.32 8.94
C VAL A 233 -17.23 -7.33 9.76
N GLU A 234 -15.97 -7.56 9.37
CA GLU A 234 -15.01 -8.35 10.12
C GLU A 234 -13.70 -7.57 10.24
N GLY A 235 -13.21 -7.46 11.47
CA GLY A 235 -11.91 -6.85 11.75
C GLY A 235 -10.76 -7.63 11.11
N LYS A 236 -9.52 -7.15 11.33
CA LYS A 236 -8.33 -7.84 10.86
C LYS A 236 -8.23 -9.24 11.49
N SER A 237 -8.43 -10.28 10.69
CA SER A 237 -8.17 -11.67 11.06
C SER A 237 -6.86 -12.15 10.43
N SER A 238 -6.32 -13.26 10.93
CA SER A 238 -5.03 -13.81 10.49
C SER A 238 -5.09 -15.32 10.49
N ASN A 239 -4.82 -15.93 9.34
CA ASN A 239 -4.80 -17.37 9.16
C ASN A 239 -3.45 -17.80 8.58
N GLU A 240 -2.89 -18.88 9.09
CA GLU A 240 -1.68 -19.47 8.52
C GLU A 240 -2.00 -20.07 7.14
N LEU A 241 -1.14 -19.79 6.17
CA LEU A 241 -1.20 -20.46 4.89
C LEU A 241 -0.85 -21.94 5.09
N LYS A 242 -1.80 -22.81 4.76
CA LYS A 242 -1.66 -24.26 4.94
C LYS A 242 -0.52 -24.80 4.10
N LEU A 243 0.26 -25.69 4.70
CA LEU A 243 1.24 -26.52 4.00
C LEU A 243 0.52 -27.62 3.22
N PHE A 244 1.08 -28.01 2.09
CA PHE A 244 0.60 -29.18 1.32
C PHE A 244 0.76 -30.50 2.10
N SER A 245 1.61 -30.52 3.13
CA SER A 245 1.93 -31.73 3.90
C SER A 245 2.28 -31.39 5.35
N ASP A 246 1.97 -32.28 6.29
CA ASP A 246 2.34 -32.19 7.72
C ASP A 246 3.85 -32.38 8.00
N LEU A 247 4.71 -32.07 7.03
CA LEU A 247 6.16 -32.36 7.05
C LEU A 247 6.96 -31.49 8.03
N GLY A 248 6.33 -30.57 8.76
CA GLY A 248 7.00 -29.76 9.78
C GLY A 248 6.37 -28.40 10.03
N VAL A 249 7.22 -27.46 10.45
CA VAL A 249 6.85 -26.10 10.87
C VAL A 249 7.52 -25.04 10.00
N ILE A 250 6.85 -23.91 9.85
CA ILE A 250 7.38 -22.69 9.23
C ILE A 250 7.42 -21.59 10.29
N THR A 251 8.54 -20.89 10.40
CA THR A 251 8.61 -19.65 11.17
C THR A 251 8.47 -18.43 10.25
N LYS A 252 8.24 -17.24 10.82
CA LYS A 252 8.17 -15.98 10.06
C LYS A 252 9.42 -15.74 9.22
N GLU A 253 10.60 -16.05 9.77
CA GLU A 253 11.89 -15.90 9.10
C GLU A 253 12.04 -16.85 7.89
N ASP A 254 11.28 -17.95 7.89
CA ASP A 254 11.35 -18.99 6.86
C ASP A 254 10.42 -18.69 5.65
N ALA A 255 9.58 -17.65 5.72
CA ALA A 255 8.57 -17.29 4.70
C ALA A 255 8.70 -15.84 4.23
N LYS A 256 9.94 -15.42 3.91
CA LYS A 256 10.25 -14.04 3.50
C LYS A 256 9.83 -13.69 2.08
N THR A 257 9.70 -14.69 1.22
CA THR A 257 9.35 -14.52 -0.20
C THR A 257 8.00 -15.15 -0.44
N ASN A 258 6.94 -14.41 -0.13
CA ASN A 258 5.57 -14.80 -0.41
C ASN A 258 4.92 -13.71 -1.26
N HIS A 259 4.21 -14.12 -2.30
CA HIS A 259 3.44 -13.27 -3.18
C HIS A 259 1.99 -13.72 -3.18
N LEU A 260 1.08 -12.77 -3.27
CA LEU A 260 -0.35 -13.00 -3.42
C LEU A 260 -0.80 -12.24 -4.67
N ASP A 261 -1.47 -12.92 -5.59
CA ASP A 261 -1.99 -12.31 -6.82
C ASP A 261 -3.38 -12.82 -7.18
N TYR A 262 -4.04 -12.09 -8.08
CA TYR A 262 -5.32 -12.53 -8.65
C TYR A 262 -5.12 -13.77 -9.52
N TRP A 263 -6.09 -14.66 -9.50
CA TRP A 263 -6.07 -15.84 -10.38
C TRP A 263 -7.28 -15.89 -11.33
N TYR A 264 -8.40 -16.45 -10.89
CA TYR A 264 -9.65 -16.49 -11.66
C TYR A 264 -10.85 -16.41 -10.72
N ASP A 265 -11.91 -15.72 -11.16
CA ASP A 265 -13.15 -15.60 -10.40
C ASP A 265 -12.89 -15.21 -8.93
N LYS A 266 -13.46 -15.93 -7.96
CA LYS A 266 -13.26 -15.71 -6.52
C LYS A 266 -12.00 -16.37 -5.95
N HIS A 267 -10.91 -16.40 -6.72
CA HIS A 267 -9.66 -17.01 -6.29
C HIS A 267 -8.44 -16.10 -6.43
N LEU A 268 -7.58 -16.19 -5.43
CA LEU A 268 -6.23 -15.68 -5.42
C LEU A 268 -5.24 -16.83 -5.49
N ILE A 269 -4.03 -16.54 -5.95
CA ILE A 269 -2.89 -17.44 -5.93
C ILE A 269 -1.86 -16.92 -4.94
N ALA A 270 -1.50 -17.75 -3.96
CA ALA A 270 -0.36 -17.51 -3.10
C ALA A 270 0.81 -18.35 -3.57
N SER A 271 1.98 -17.75 -3.72
CA SER A 271 3.17 -18.46 -4.18
C SER A 271 4.42 -17.92 -3.49
N GLY A 272 5.51 -18.69 -3.52
CA GLY A 272 6.75 -18.26 -2.89
C GLY A 272 7.70 -19.39 -2.56
N VAL A 273 8.76 -19.04 -1.83
CA VAL A 273 9.74 -20.01 -1.32
C VAL A 273 9.69 -20.02 0.20
N GLN A 274 9.56 -21.21 0.77
CA GLN A 274 9.49 -21.44 2.21
C GLN A 274 10.58 -22.40 2.67
N THR A 275 11.06 -22.20 3.89
CA THR A 275 11.95 -23.14 4.57
C THR A 275 11.16 -23.95 5.59
N ILE A 276 11.02 -25.25 5.35
CA ILE A 276 10.30 -26.18 6.22
C ILE A 276 11.30 -26.87 7.14
N ARG A 277 11.02 -26.84 8.45
CA ARG A 277 11.86 -27.45 9.50
C ARG A 277 11.08 -28.52 10.26
N LYS A 278 11.77 -29.51 10.79
CA LYS A 278 11.13 -30.57 11.62
C LYS A 278 10.59 -30.04 12.95
N SER A 279 11.29 -29.08 13.57
CA SER A 279 10.90 -28.47 14.85
C SER A 279 11.32 -26.99 14.89
N LYS A 280 10.58 -26.18 15.67
CA LYS A 280 10.90 -24.75 15.90
C LYS A 280 12.17 -24.59 16.76
N GLU A 281 12.45 -25.55 17.62
CA GLU A 281 13.50 -25.48 18.66
C GLU A 281 14.87 -25.94 18.14
N ARG A 282 14.89 -26.85 17.16
CA ARG A 282 16.12 -27.44 16.62
C ARG A 282 16.47 -26.85 15.27
N ARG A 283 16.89 -25.57 15.25
CA ARG A 283 17.21 -24.83 14.01
C ARG A 283 18.39 -25.41 13.21
N GLU A 284 19.24 -26.19 13.85
CA GLU A 284 20.43 -26.84 13.25
C GLU A 284 20.09 -28.14 12.50
N GLU A 285 18.89 -28.69 12.67
CA GLU A 285 18.47 -29.87 11.91
C GLU A 285 18.28 -29.57 10.41
N PRO A 286 18.44 -30.57 9.53
CA PRO A 286 18.24 -30.40 8.09
C PRO A 286 16.87 -29.80 7.78
N TYR A 287 16.86 -28.72 7.01
CA TYR A 287 15.66 -28.07 6.52
C TYR A 287 15.43 -28.37 5.04
N LYS A 288 14.19 -28.22 4.59
CA LYS A 288 13.83 -28.30 3.17
C LYS A 288 13.41 -26.92 2.68
N LYS A 289 13.93 -26.47 1.54
CA LYS A 289 13.38 -25.32 0.83
C LYS A 289 12.37 -25.83 -0.19
N VAL A 290 11.17 -25.26 -0.17
CA VAL A 290 10.07 -25.66 -1.04
C VAL A 290 9.53 -24.41 -1.72
N PHE A 291 9.42 -24.48 -3.04
CA PHE A 291 8.60 -23.55 -3.79
C PHE A 291 7.15 -24.03 -3.73
N PHE A 292 6.24 -23.17 -3.29
CA PHE A 292 4.83 -23.51 -3.13
C PHE A 292 3.96 -22.68 -4.05
N ILE A 293 2.82 -23.26 -4.42
CA ILE A 293 1.70 -22.58 -5.05
C ILE A 293 0.43 -23.07 -4.35
N ASN A 294 -0.33 -22.13 -3.80
CA ASN A 294 -1.57 -22.40 -3.07
C ASN A 294 -2.71 -21.60 -3.69
N LYS A 295 -3.84 -22.28 -3.90
CA LYS A 295 -5.10 -21.65 -4.27
C LYS A 295 -5.78 -21.10 -3.01
N ILE A 296 -6.17 -19.85 -3.02
CA ILE A 296 -6.96 -19.22 -1.95
C ILE A 296 -8.30 -18.83 -2.55
N ARG A 297 -9.39 -19.27 -1.92
CA ARG A 297 -10.75 -18.84 -2.26
C ARG A 297 -11.19 -17.78 -1.26
N TYR A 298 -11.76 -16.69 -1.75
CA TYR A 298 -12.42 -15.67 -0.92
C TYR A 298 -13.95 -15.72 -1.11
N HIS A 299 -14.68 -15.01 -0.27
CA HIS A 299 -16.14 -15.05 -0.24
C HIS A 299 -16.76 -13.93 -1.09
#